data_AF-A0A5C5VK07-F1
#
_entry.id   AF-A0A5C5VK07-F1
#
_cell.length_a   1.000
_cell.length_b   1.000
_cell.length_c   1.000
_cell.angle_alpha   90.00
_cell.angle_beta   90.00
_cell.angle_gamma   90.00
#
_symmetry.space_group_name_H-M   'P 1'
#
loop_
_entity.id
_entity.type
_entity.pdbx_description
1 polymer ?
#
loop_
_entity_poly.entity_id
_entity_poly.type
_entity_poly.pdbx_seq_one_letter_code
_entity_poly.pdbx_strand_id
1 'polypeptide(L)'
;MSTLMAGSREEAMVKFRRHWTYLSGPNAAQSLWRKLTPTQKQQVGGSLSRALTRYGRPTQIWMHLQPQISEPRAVVELAMKLFSFPADEAEWLLREMGELPMDDEEAQEVAISRGHLVLVRETRSLFWKGSNCNIDWGNATESWETLVIMCESALRNEDIDRFSFPGEAHEDVVAKKKSRLKSVKNVPAGLIRFLRPVAPRTQRFTYPADEIHIFDD
;
A
#
# COMPACT_ATOMS: atom_id res chain seq x y z
N MET A 1 26.01 15.94 -3.56
CA MET A 1 25.35 17.24 -3.76
C MET A 1 24.31 17.05 -4.86
N SER A 2 23.07 16.75 -4.46
CA SER A 2 21.96 16.57 -5.40
C SER A 2 21.40 17.96 -5.73
N THR A 3 21.44 18.33 -7.01
CA THR A 3 20.85 19.57 -7.50
C THR A 3 19.33 19.37 -7.44
N LEU A 4 18.68 19.87 -6.37
CA LEU A 4 17.23 19.85 -6.26
C LEU A 4 16.63 20.51 -7.51
N MET A 5 16.08 19.70 -8.41
CA MET A 5 15.31 20.16 -9.56
C MET A 5 14.17 21.03 -9.01
N ALA A 6 14.26 22.34 -9.22
CA ALA A 6 13.22 23.30 -8.87
C ALA A 6 12.21 23.39 -10.02
N GLY A 7 11.54 22.28 -10.30
CA GLY A 7 10.46 22.23 -11.28
C GLY A 7 9.10 22.46 -10.63
N SER A 8 8.17 23.10 -11.34
CA SER A 8 6.82 23.35 -10.83
C SER A 8 5.95 22.08 -10.85
N ARG A 9 4.86 22.07 -10.05
CA ARG A 9 3.86 20.99 -10.10
C ARG A 9 3.27 20.77 -11.49
N GLU A 10 3.15 21.82 -12.30
CA GLU A 10 2.68 21.72 -13.68
C GLU A 10 3.66 20.94 -14.57
N GLU A 11 4.96 21.22 -14.43
CA GLU A 11 6.02 20.48 -15.13
C GLU A 11 6.05 19.01 -14.70
N ALA A 12 5.87 18.76 -13.40
CA ALA A 12 5.75 17.40 -12.87
C ALA A 12 4.57 16.65 -13.50
N MET A 13 3.40 17.28 -13.60
CA MET A 13 2.23 16.68 -14.26
C MET A 13 2.46 16.38 -15.74
N VAL A 14 3.15 17.26 -16.48
CA VAL A 14 3.50 17.01 -17.88
C VAL A 14 4.46 15.82 -17.99
N LYS A 15 5.47 15.76 -17.13
CA LYS A 15 6.46 14.66 -17.12
C LYS A 15 5.80 13.34 -16.73
N PHE A 16 4.96 13.34 -15.70
CA PHE A 16 4.15 12.19 -15.28
C PHE A 16 3.32 11.65 -16.43
N ARG A 17 2.56 12.50 -17.12
CA ARG A 17 1.74 12.09 -18.27
C ARG A 17 2.57 11.47 -19.38
N ARG A 18 3.74 12.03 -19.69
CA ARG A 18 4.65 11.47 -20.69
C ARG A 18 5.09 10.05 -20.33
N HIS A 19 5.52 9.81 -19.08
CA HIS A 19 5.92 8.48 -18.62
C HIS A 19 4.74 7.51 -18.58
N TRP A 20 3.59 7.97 -18.10
CA TRP A 20 2.36 7.19 -18.06
C TRP A 20 1.93 6.72 -19.46
N THR A 21 1.98 7.59 -20.47
CA THR A 21 1.66 7.24 -21.86
C THR A 21 2.64 6.22 -22.41
N TYR A 22 3.94 6.42 -22.17
CA TYR A 22 4.96 5.48 -22.63
C TYR A 22 4.81 4.09 -21.98
N LEU A 23 4.55 4.05 -20.67
CA LEU A 23 4.32 2.82 -19.91
C LEU A 23 3.03 2.09 -20.29
N SER A 24 2.10 2.78 -20.94
CA SER A 24 0.87 2.17 -21.46
C SER A 24 1.08 1.45 -22.80
N GLY A 25 2.28 1.55 -23.40
CA GLY A 25 2.61 0.93 -24.67
C GLY A 25 2.95 -0.58 -24.58
N PRO A 26 2.87 -1.31 -25.71
CA PRO A 26 3.12 -2.76 -25.75
C PRO A 26 4.57 -3.12 -25.37
N ASN A 27 5.53 -2.26 -25.68
CA ASN A 27 6.94 -2.47 -25.33
C ASN A 27 7.16 -2.46 -23.82
N ALA A 28 6.51 -1.54 -23.10
CA ALA A 28 6.58 -1.49 -21.64
C ALA A 28 5.97 -2.76 -21.01
N ALA A 29 4.85 -3.25 -21.55
CA ALA A 29 4.22 -4.48 -21.09
C ALA A 29 5.12 -5.71 -21.26
N GLN A 30 5.77 -5.86 -22.42
CA GLN A 30 6.72 -6.94 -22.66
C GLN A 30 7.96 -6.83 -21.76
N SER A 31 8.51 -5.63 -21.61
CA SER A 31 9.67 -5.38 -20.74
C SER A 31 9.35 -5.69 -19.28
N LEU A 32 8.19 -5.25 -18.78
CA LEU A 32 7.70 -5.63 -17.45
C LEU A 32 7.61 -7.14 -17.33
N TRP A 33 6.93 -7.81 -18.27
CA TRP A 33 6.74 -9.26 -18.24
C TRP A 33 8.05 -10.04 -18.15
N ARG A 34 9.10 -9.61 -18.87
CA ARG A 34 10.42 -10.25 -18.81
C ARG A 34 11.07 -10.10 -17.43
N LYS A 35 10.82 -9.00 -16.72
CA LYS A 35 11.37 -8.72 -15.39
C LYS A 35 10.56 -9.33 -14.23
N LEU A 36 9.32 -9.77 -14.46
CA LEU A 36 8.53 -10.45 -13.43
C LEU A 36 9.09 -11.85 -13.11
N THR A 37 9.11 -12.19 -11.83
CA THR A 37 9.46 -13.54 -11.36
C THR A 37 8.39 -14.56 -11.78
N PRO A 38 8.69 -15.87 -11.79
CA PRO A 38 7.70 -16.90 -12.06
C PRO A 38 6.47 -16.80 -11.14
N THR A 39 6.68 -16.54 -9.85
CA THR A 39 5.60 -16.36 -8.86
C THR A 39 4.71 -15.16 -9.21
N GLN A 40 5.32 -14.01 -9.52
CA GLN A 40 4.58 -12.81 -9.93
C GLN A 40 3.78 -13.05 -11.22
N LYS A 41 4.36 -13.76 -12.19
CA LYS A 41 3.65 -14.15 -13.42
C LYS A 41 2.43 -14.99 -13.12
N GLN A 42 2.52 -15.94 -12.19
CA GLN A 42 1.37 -16.76 -11.78
C GLN A 42 0.29 -15.91 -11.10
N GLN A 43 0.67 -14.99 -10.20
CA GLN A 43 -0.28 -14.10 -9.51
C GLN A 43 -1.13 -13.28 -10.50
N VAL A 44 -0.56 -12.88 -11.64
CA VAL A 44 -1.27 -12.08 -12.67
C VAL A 44 -1.90 -12.93 -13.78
N GLY A 45 -1.99 -14.25 -13.61
CA GLY A 45 -2.73 -15.17 -14.50
C GLY A 45 -1.86 -16.05 -15.42
N GLY A 46 -0.55 -16.07 -15.23
CA GLY A 46 0.39 -16.97 -15.87
C GLY A 46 0.82 -16.59 -17.31
N SER A 47 0.16 -15.61 -17.93
CA SER A 47 0.53 -15.09 -19.25
C SER A 47 0.31 -13.58 -19.38
N LEU A 48 1.14 -12.93 -20.20
CA LEU A 48 1.04 -11.48 -20.43
C LEU A 48 -0.32 -11.06 -20.99
N SER A 49 -0.85 -11.84 -21.93
CA SER A 49 -2.17 -11.59 -22.52
C SER A 49 -3.28 -11.60 -21.47
N ARG A 50 -3.30 -12.61 -20.58
CA ARG A 50 -4.29 -12.67 -19.49
C ARG A 50 -4.13 -11.51 -18.50
N ALA A 51 -2.90 -11.17 -18.14
CA ALA A 51 -2.63 -10.03 -17.27
C ALA A 51 -3.14 -8.72 -17.88
N LEU A 52 -2.85 -8.45 -19.16
CA LEU A 52 -3.33 -7.24 -19.83
C LEU A 52 -4.85 -7.24 -20.03
N THR A 53 -5.48 -8.37 -20.32
CA THR A 53 -6.95 -8.45 -20.38
C THR A 53 -7.59 -8.14 -19.03
N ARG A 54 -6.98 -8.60 -17.92
CA ARG A 54 -7.52 -8.42 -16.57
C ARG A 54 -7.29 -7.02 -16.00
N TYR A 55 -6.08 -6.47 -16.18
CA TYR A 55 -5.65 -5.24 -15.52
C TYR A 55 -5.49 -4.05 -16.51
N GLY A 56 -5.61 -4.29 -17.81
CA GLY A 56 -5.51 -3.28 -18.86
C GLY A 56 -4.08 -2.88 -19.24
N ARG A 57 -3.27 -2.47 -18.26
CA ARG A 57 -1.96 -1.82 -18.52
C ARG A 57 -0.88 -2.18 -17.49
N PRO A 58 0.42 -2.00 -17.83
CA PRO A 58 1.54 -2.36 -16.97
C PRO A 58 1.51 -1.71 -15.58
N THR A 59 1.09 -0.45 -15.46
CA THR A 59 0.98 0.24 -14.17
C THR A 59 -0.02 -0.44 -13.23
N GLN A 60 -1.16 -0.87 -13.76
CA GLN A 60 -2.19 -1.59 -12.98
C GLN A 60 -1.75 -3.01 -12.61
N ILE A 61 -1.01 -3.69 -13.48
CA ILE A 61 -0.36 -4.96 -13.14
C ILE A 61 0.63 -4.75 -11.99
N TRP A 62 1.43 -3.69 -12.05
CA TRP A 62 2.42 -3.36 -11.02
C TRP A 62 1.75 -3.04 -9.68
N MET A 63 0.71 -2.20 -9.66
CA MET A 63 -0.09 -1.92 -8.46
C MET A 63 -0.78 -3.18 -7.90
N HIS A 64 -1.20 -4.12 -8.75
CA HIS A 64 -1.74 -5.38 -8.25
C HIS A 64 -0.68 -6.24 -7.54
N LEU A 65 0.56 -6.22 -8.05
CA LEU A 65 1.69 -6.93 -7.44
C LEU A 65 2.25 -6.19 -6.21
N GLN A 66 1.99 -4.89 -6.10
CA GLN A 66 2.45 -4.00 -5.05
C GLN A 66 1.23 -3.21 -4.52
N PRO A 67 0.36 -3.83 -3.71
CA PRO A 67 -0.93 -3.23 -3.35
C PRO A 67 -0.80 -1.93 -2.53
N GLN A 68 0.37 -1.66 -1.92
CA GLN A 68 0.60 -0.43 -1.17
C GLN A 68 0.95 0.81 -2.01
N ILE A 69 1.19 0.67 -3.33
CA ILE A 69 1.61 1.82 -4.15
C ILE A 69 0.46 2.44 -4.95
N SER A 70 0.48 3.77 -5.03
CA SER A 70 -0.42 4.56 -5.85
C SER A 70 -0.06 4.50 -7.35
N GLU A 71 -0.91 5.05 -8.21
CA GLU A 71 -0.59 5.17 -9.64
C GLU A 71 0.62 6.08 -9.92
N PRO A 72 0.77 7.27 -9.29
CA PRO A 72 1.98 8.07 -9.40
C PRO A 72 3.25 7.30 -9.07
N ARG A 73 3.27 6.59 -7.94
CA ARG A 73 4.43 5.79 -7.54
C ARG A 73 4.67 4.63 -8.50
N ALA A 74 3.63 3.92 -8.94
CA ALA A 74 3.76 2.84 -9.91
C ALA A 74 4.37 3.30 -11.24
N VAL A 75 4.01 4.50 -11.72
CA VAL A 75 4.61 5.07 -12.93
C VAL A 75 6.09 5.36 -12.73
N VAL A 76 6.46 5.97 -11.61
CA VAL A 76 7.86 6.32 -11.32
C VAL A 76 8.72 5.07 -11.15
N GLU A 77 8.27 4.11 -10.33
CA GLU A 77 8.99 2.85 -10.11
C GLU A 77 9.15 2.06 -11.40
N LEU A 78 8.11 1.96 -12.22
CA LEU A 78 8.21 1.30 -13.52
C LEU A 78 9.13 2.07 -14.47
N ALA A 79 9.12 3.41 -14.43
CA ALA A 79 10.04 4.20 -15.24
C ALA A 79 11.49 3.93 -14.88
N MET A 80 11.83 3.89 -13.58
CA MET A 80 13.16 3.52 -13.09
C MET A 80 13.52 2.06 -13.39
N LYS A 81 12.55 1.15 -13.27
CA LYS A 81 12.79 -0.28 -13.44
C LYS A 81 12.96 -0.66 -14.90
N LEU A 82 12.21 -0.04 -15.80
CA LEU A 82 12.18 -0.39 -17.22
C LEU A 82 13.07 0.50 -18.06
N PHE A 83 13.38 1.71 -17.60
CA PHE A 83 14.17 2.71 -18.33
C PHE A 83 15.27 3.26 -17.42
N SER A 84 16.28 3.90 -18.01
CA SER A 84 17.29 4.65 -17.27
C SER A 84 16.73 5.98 -16.76
N PHE A 85 15.68 5.92 -15.93
CA PHE A 85 15.07 7.10 -15.31
C PHE A 85 15.89 7.51 -14.08
N PRO A 86 16.47 8.73 -14.04
CA PRO A 86 17.33 9.15 -12.94
C PRO A 86 16.61 9.19 -11.59
N ALA A 87 17.31 8.84 -10.51
CA ALA A 87 16.73 8.75 -9.16
C ALA A 87 16.34 10.13 -8.59
N ASP A 88 17.14 11.16 -8.86
CA ASP A 88 16.86 12.55 -8.50
C ASP A 88 15.60 13.08 -9.19
N GLU A 89 15.40 12.74 -10.47
CA GLU A 89 14.16 13.06 -11.19
C GLU A 89 12.95 12.28 -10.66
N ALA A 90 13.16 11.05 -10.22
CA ALA A 90 12.12 10.23 -9.61
C ALA A 90 11.67 10.79 -8.26
N GLU A 91 12.60 11.14 -7.37
CA GLU A 91 12.31 11.77 -6.08
C GLU A 91 11.56 13.09 -6.26
N TRP A 92 12.06 13.95 -7.17
CA TRP A 92 11.38 15.20 -7.50
C TRP A 92 9.95 14.93 -7.98
N LEU A 93 9.77 14.02 -8.93
CA LEU A 93 8.45 13.73 -9.49
C LEU A 93 7.48 13.18 -8.43
N LEU A 94 7.93 12.26 -7.58
CA LEU A 94 7.14 11.72 -6.48
C LEU A 94 6.71 12.83 -5.51
N ARG A 95 7.64 13.70 -5.09
CA ARG A 95 7.36 14.82 -4.21
C ARG A 95 6.30 15.75 -4.78
N GLU A 96 6.45 16.17 -6.04
CA GLU A 96 5.49 17.08 -6.68
C GLU A 96 4.11 16.42 -6.88
N MET A 97 4.06 15.10 -7.05
CA MET A 97 2.82 14.32 -7.10
C MET A 97 2.19 14.07 -5.72
N GLY A 98 2.86 14.47 -4.63
CA GLY A 98 2.38 14.29 -3.26
C GLY A 98 2.63 12.88 -2.70
N GLU A 99 3.49 12.09 -3.33
CA GLU A 99 3.89 10.77 -2.85
C GLU A 99 4.86 10.88 -1.66
N LEU A 100 5.11 9.73 -1.02
CA LEU A 100 6.19 9.61 -0.05
C LEU A 100 7.56 9.54 -0.75
N PRO A 101 8.65 9.91 -0.05
CA PRO A 101 10.03 9.63 -0.48
C PRO A 101 10.29 8.15 -0.83
N MET A 102 11.37 7.89 -1.55
CA MET A 102 11.79 6.50 -1.87
C MET A 102 12.57 5.84 -0.76
N ASP A 103 13.23 6.64 0.09
CA ASP A 103 13.89 6.18 1.30
C ASP A 103 12.83 5.79 2.34
N ASP A 104 12.93 4.59 2.91
CA ASP A 104 11.89 4.04 3.79
C ASP A 104 11.84 4.76 5.14
N GLU A 105 12.99 5.13 5.71
CA GLU A 105 13.06 5.91 6.96
C GLU A 105 12.42 7.29 6.76
N GLU A 106 12.81 8.02 5.70
CA GLU A 106 12.23 9.31 5.36
C GLU A 106 10.73 9.19 5.02
N ALA A 107 10.33 8.14 4.30
CA ALA A 107 8.93 7.89 3.96
C ALA A 107 8.08 7.64 5.21
N GLN A 108 8.60 6.90 6.18
CA GLN A 108 7.95 6.68 7.47
C GLN A 108 7.75 8.00 8.21
N GLU A 109 8.80 8.82 8.36
CA GLU A 109 8.71 10.12 9.04
C GLU A 109 7.70 11.05 8.36
N VAL A 110 7.72 11.11 7.03
CA VAL A 110 6.77 11.92 6.25
C VAL A 110 5.35 11.40 6.42
N ALA A 111 5.10 10.09 6.37
CA ALA A 111 3.77 9.51 6.58
C ALA A 111 3.23 9.82 7.98
N ILE A 112 4.07 9.70 9.02
CA ILE A 112 3.72 10.06 10.39
C ILE A 112 3.37 11.55 10.47
N SER A 113 4.21 12.43 9.94
CA SER A 113 3.98 13.89 10.00
C SER A 113 2.71 14.33 9.26
N ARG A 114 2.33 13.64 8.17
CA ARG A 114 1.07 13.86 7.44
C ARG A 114 -0.16 13.36 8.20
N GLY A 115 0.02 12.63 9.29
CA GLY A 115 -1.07 12.11 10.11
C GLY A 115 -1.67 10.81 9.59
N HIS A 116 -0.97 10.12 8.68
CA HIS A 116 -1.40 8.84 8.14
C HIS A 116 -1.46 7.75 9.22
N LEU A 117 -2.07 6.61 8.90
CA LEU A 117 -2.01 5.39 9.69
C LEU A 117 -0.72 4.64 9.31
N VAL A 118 0.22 4.56 10.25
CA VAL A 118 1.53 3.94 10.02
C VAL A 118 1.73 2.76 10.96
N LEU A 119 2.04 1.59 10.40
CA LEU A 119 2.39 0.37 11.11
C LEU A 119 3.84 0.01 10.82
N VAL A 120 4.62 -0.28 11.85
CA VAL A 120 5.99 -0.81 11.72
C VAL A 120 6.01 -2.23 12.25
N ARG A 121 6.24 -3.24 11.39
CA ARG A 121 6.08 -4.65 11.76
C ARG A 121 7.12 -5.14 12.75
N GLU A 122 8.39 -4.85 12.51
CA GLU A 122 9.48 -5.34 13.37
C GLU A 122 9.28 -4.89 14.82
N THR A 123 9.03 -3.59 15.02
CA THR A 123 8.84 -3.00 16.35
C THR A 123 7.41 -3.11 16.88
N ARG A 124 6.45 -3.53 16.04
CA ARG A 124 5.00 -3.47 16.29
C ARG A 124 4.52 -2.08 16.68
N SER A 125 5.10 -1.03 16.10
CA SER A 125 4.69 0.34 16.42
C SER A 125 3.45 0.75 15.61
N LEU A 126 2.56 1.51 16.26
CA LEU A 126 1.38 2.09 15.63
C LEU A 126 1.39 3.61 15.80
N PHE A 127 1.44 4.33 14.68
CA PHE A 127 1.24 5.77 14.64
C PHE A 127 -0.10 6.09 13.99
N TRP A 128 -0.85 7.00 14.61
CA TRP A 128 -2.13 7.44 14.11
C TRP A 128 -2.28 8.94 14.34
N LYS A 129 -2.63 9.68 13.29
CA LYS A 129 -2.73 11.15 13.34
C LYS A 129 -1.44 11.82 13.85
N GLY A 130 -0.30 11.27 13.45
CA GLY A 130 1.02 11.81 13.76
C GLY A 130 1.50 11.57 15.19
N SER A 131 0.83 10.69 15.94
CA SER A 131 1.23 10.33 17.30
C SER A 131 1.41 8.83 17.45
N ASN A 132 2.44 8.41 18.20
CA ASN A 132 2.60 7.02 18.61
C ASN A 132 1.49 6.66 19.63
N CYS A 133 0.78 5.56 19.39
CA CYS A 133 -0.30 5.11 20.26
C CYS A 133 0.18 4.43 21.55
N ASN A 134 1.48 4.12 21.70
CA ASN A 134 2.09 3.50 22.89
C ASN A 134 1.26 2.30 23.42
N ILE A 135 1.10 1.29 22.56
CA ILE A 135 0.33 0.07 22.84
C ILE A 135 1.29 -1.07 23.15
N ASP A 136 1.02 -1.82 24.22
CA ASP A 136 1.73 -3.07 24.50
C ASP A 136 1.16 -4.21 23.66
N TRP A 137 1.76 -4.42 22.49
CA TRP A 137 1.41 -5.51 21.60
C TRP A 137 2.02 -6.85 21.98
N GLY A 138 2.98 -6.90 22.91
CA GLY A 138 3.59 -8.15 23.37
C GLY A 138 2.53 -9.07 23.95
N ASN A 139 1.70 -8.51 24.83
CA ASN A 139 0.56 -9.19 25.44
C ASN A 139 -0.70 -9.24 24.55
N ALA A 140 -0.68 -8.59 23.38
CA ALA A 140 -1.80 -8.47 22.46
C ALA A 140 -1.43 -8.86 21.01
N THR A 141 -0.53 -9.83 20.85
CA THR A 141 0.03 -10.23 19.54
C THR A 141 -1.06 -10.51 18.50
N GLU A 142 -2.10 -11.24 18.86
CA GLU A 142 -3.19 -11.54 17.93
C GLU A 142 -4.00 -10.31 17.50
N SER A 143 -4.09 -9.28 18.36
CA SER A 143 -4.74 -8.02 18.02
C SER A 143 -3.88 -7.18 17.08
N TRP A 144 -2.55 -7.25 17.22
CA TRP A 144 -1.61 -6.68 16.26
C TRP A 144 -1.82 -7.31 14.88
N GLU A 145 -1.78 -8.64 14.77
CA GLU A 145 -2.01 -9.36 13.51
C GLU A 145 -3.37 -9.03 12.91
N THR A 146 -4.40 -8.90 13.75
CA THR A 146 -5.74 -8.48 13.33
C THR A 146 -5.71 -7.10 12.67
N LEU A 147 -5.02 -6.15 13.27
CA LEU A 147 -4.91 -4.79 12.74
C LEU A 147 -4.13 -4.77 11.41
N VAL A 148 -3.05 -5.54 11.31
CA VAL A 148 -2.27 -5.70 10.08
C VAL A 148 -3.14 -6.25 8.95
N ILE A 149 -3.86 -7.35 9.19
CA ILE A 149 -4.79 -7.94 8.20
C ILE A 149 -5.85 -6.92 7.76
N MET A 150 -6.40 -6.14 8.69
CA MET A 150 -7.38 -5.09 8.36
C MET A 150 -6.80 -4.02 7.42
N CYS A 151 -5.58 -3.58 7.69
CA CYS A 151 -4.88 -2.59 6.88
C CYS A 151 -4.54 -3.14 5.48
N GLU A 152 -4.02 -4.38 5.40
CA GLU A 152 -3.74 -5.04 4.12
C GLU A 152 -5.00 -5.25 3.27
N SER A 153 -6.11 -5.66 3.89
CA SER A 153 -7.39 -5.81 3.19
C SER A 153 -7.88 -4.45 2.67
N ALA A 154 -7.72 -3.37 3.43
CA ALA A 154 -8.08 -2.03 2.95
C ALA A 154 -7.22 -1.59 1.75
N LEU A 155 -5.91 -1.84 1.79
CA LEU A 155 -5.00 -1.57 0.66
C LEU A 155 -5.41 -2.34 -0.60
N ARG A 156 -5.91 -3.58 -0.46
CA ARG A 156 -6.41 -4.41 -1.57
C ARG A 156 -7.87 -4.12 -1.96
N ASN A 157 -8.55 -3.21 -1.25
CA ASN A 157 -9.99 -2.98 -1.36
C ASN A 157 -10.82 -4.28 -1.20
N GLU A 158 -10.40 -5.12 -0.27
CA GLU A 158 -11.01 -6.40 0.05
C GLU A 158 -11.88 -6.32 1.30
N ASP A 159 -12.89 -7.18 1.34
CA ASP A 159 -13.67 -7.43 2.54
C ASP A 159 -12.96 -8.41 3.48
N ILE A 160 -13.27 -8.28 4.77
CA ILE A 160 -12.74 -9.11 5.85
C ILE A 160 -13.85 -10.05 6.30
N ASP A 161 -13.59 -11.35 6.16
CA ASP A 161 -14.47 -12.42 6.60
C ASP A 161 -13.68 -13.46 7.42
N ARG A 162 -14.26 -14.63 7.65
CA ARG A 162 -13.60 -15.71 8.40
C ARG A 162 -12.34 -16.24 7.71
N PHE A 163 -12.26 -16.18 6.39
CA PHE A 163 -11.14 -16.69 5.61
C PHE A 163 -9.96 -15.73 5.56
N SER A 164 -10.16 -14.47 5.95
CA SER A 164 -9.08 -13.50 6.11
C SER A 164 -8.13 -13.83 7.26
N PHE A 165 -8.50 -14.73 8.17
CA PHE A 165 -7.71 -15.11 9.34
C PHE A 165 -7.20 -16.56 9.20
N PRO A 166 -5.90 -16.78 8.99
CA PRO A 166 -5.33 -18.12 8.84
C PRO A 166 -5.63 -19.01 10.05
N GLY A 167 -6.10 -20.23 9.80
CA GLY A 167 -6.33 -21.23 10.85
C GLY A 167 -7.63 -21.08 11.64
N GLU A 168 -8.48 -20.09 11.34
CA GLU A 168 -9.76 -19.92 12.03
C GLU A 168 -10.96 -20.06 11.09
N ALA A 169 -11.86 -21.01 11.38
CA ALA A 169 -13.03 -21.29 10.54
C ALA A 169 -14.37 -20.84 11.16
N HIS A 170 -14.35 -20.30 12.39
CA HIS A 170 -15.59 -19.98 13.09
C HIS A 170 -16.29 -18.77 12.45
N GLU A 171 -17.61 -18.79 12.43
CA GLU A 171 -18.41 -17.80 11.71
C GLU A 171 -18.41 -16.40 12.36
N ASP A 172 -17.93 -16.29 13.60
CA ASP A 172 -17.93 -15.06 14.40
C ASP A 172 -16.51 -14.51 14.61
N VAL A 173 -15.51 -15.07 13.90
CA VAL A 173 -14.09 -14.71 14.07
C VAL A 173 -13.92 -13.20 13.94
N VAL A 174 -14.46 -12.58 12.89
CA VAL A 174 -14.32 -11.14 12.66
C VAL A 174 -14.86 -10.30 13.84
N ALA A 175 -16.01 -10.68 14.40
CA ALA A 175 -16.60 -9.98 15.55
C ALA A 175 -15.76 -10.17 16.81
N LYS A 176 -15.26 -11.38 17.07
CA LYS A 176 -14.37 -11.69 18.20
C LYS A 176 -13.04 -10.93 18.10
N LYS A 177 -12.40 -10.95 16.94
CA LYS A 177 -11.13 -10.23 16.66
C LYS A 177 -11.31 -8.71 16.86
N LYS A 178 -12.38 -8.13 16.32
CA LYS A 178 -12.73 -6.71 16.55
C LYS A 178 -12.96 -6.38 18.03
N SER A 179 -13.70 -7.24 18.75
CA SER A 179 -13.95 -7.06 20.18
C SER A 179 -12.65 -7.09 20.98
N ARG A 180 -11.77 -8.06 20.67
CA ARG A 180 -10.44 -8.20 21.29
C ARG A 180 -9.56 -6.98 21.01
N LEU A 181 -9.47 -6.53 19.76
CA LEU A 181 -8.74 -5.32 19.39
C LEU A 181 -9.24 -4.07 20.14
N LYS A 182 -10.57 -3.92 20.27
CA LYS A 182 -11.18 -2.82 21.05
C LYS A 182 -10.83 -2.87 22.54
N SER A 183 -10.55 -4.05 23.09
CA SER A 183 -10.19 -4.23 24.50
C SER A 183 -8.72 -3.95 24.80
N VAL A 184 -7.87 -3.83 23.78
CA VAL A 184 -6.45 -3.52 23.96
C VAL A 184 -6.30 -2.07 24.43
N LYS A 185 -5.55 -1.90 25.52
CA LYS A 185 -5.29 -0.58 26.11
C LYS A 185 -4.61 0.33 25.10
N ASN A 186 -5.00 1.60 25.07
CA ASN A 186 -4.49 2.66 24.20
C ASN A 186 -4.76 2.48 22.69
N VAL A 187 -5.48 1.44 22.26
CA VAL A 187 -5.98 1.39 20.88
C VAL A 187 -6.98 2.53 20.66
N PRO A 188 -6.77 3.41 19.66
CA PRO A 188 -7.66 4.54 19.48
C PRO A 188 -9.06 4.11 19.07
N ALA A 189 -10.07 4.50 19.85
CA ALA A 189 -11.46 4.17 19.55
C ALA A 189 -11.91 4.71 18.17
N GLY A 190 -11.32 5.81 17.71
CA GLY A 190 -11.57 6.37 16.37
C GLY A 190 -11.10 5.45 15.23
N LEU A 191 -10.00 4.70 15.42
CA LEU A 191 -9.50 3.73 14.44
C LEU A 191 -10.51 2.59 14.23
N ILE A 192 -11.08 2.08 15.32
CA ILE A 192 -12.07 0.98 15.26
C ILE A 192 -13.35 1.37 14.54
N ARG A 193 -13.68 2.66 14.47
CA ARG A 193 -14.89 3.16 13.76
C ARG A 193 -14.80 2.97 12.25
N PHE A 194 -13.61 2.75 11.69
CA PHE A 194 -13.44 2.44 10.27
C PHE A 194 -13.84 1.00 9.93
N LEU A 195 -14.03 0.10 10.91
CA LEU A 195 -14.62 -1.21 10.66
C LEU A 195 -16.14 -1.14 10.55
N ARG A 196 -16.63 -1.27 9.30
CA ARG A 196 -18.05 -1.23 8.95
C ARG A 196 -18.55 -2.61 8.51
N PRO A 197 -19.74 -3.05 8.94
CA PRO A 197 -20.37 -4.23 8.36
C PRO A 197 -20.75 -3.97 6.89
N VAL A 198 -20.55 -4.95 6.02
CA VAL A 198 -20.93 -4.89 4.59
C VAL A 198 -21.95 -5.96 4.24
N ALA A 199 -21.80 -7.16 4.81
CA ALA A 199 -22.71 -8.28 4.65
C ALA A 199 -22.73 -9.10 5.97
N PRO A 200 -23.63 -10.09 6.13
CA PRO A 200 -23.61 -10.98 7.28
C PRO A 200 -22.21 -11.59 7.47
N ARG A 201 -21.62 -11.37 8.66
CA ARG A 201 -20.28 -11.89 9.05
C ARG A 201 -19.09 -11.32 8.27
N THR A 202 -19.33 -10.30 7.46
CA THR A 202 -18.31 -9.64 6.64
C THR A 202 -18.20 -8.17 7.03
N GLN A 203 -16.98 -7.70 7.25
CA GLN A 203 -16.71 -6.30 7.57
C GLN A 203 -15.68 -5.73 6.58
N ARG A 204 -15.68 -4.42 6.40
CA ARG A 204 -14.66 -3.70 5.65
C ARG A 204 -13.98 -2.69 6.56
N PHE A 205 -12.66 -2.62 6.47
CA PHE A 205 -11.90 -1.54 7.07
C PHE A 205 -11.86 -0.38 6.05
N THR A 206 -12.62 0.67 6.32
CA THR A 206 -12.85 1.78 5.38
C THR A 206 -11.89 2.95 5.60
N TYR A 207 -10.72 2.71 6.18
CA TYR A 207 -9.67 3.72 6.29
C TYR A 207 -9.13 4.03 4.88
N PRO A 208 -8.88 5.31 4.50
CA PRO A 208 -8.39 5.64 3.16
C PRO A 208 -7.08 4.91 2.86
N ALA A 209 -7.05 4.11 1.78
CA ALA A 209 -5.91 3.24 1.48
C ALA A 209 -4.61 4.03 1.22
N ASP A 210 -4.72 5.23 0.64
CA ASP A 210 -3.63 6.18 0.41
C ASP A 210 -3.05 6.76 1.71
N GLU A 211 -3.78 6.65 2.81
CA GLU A 211 -3.35 7.06 4.15
C GLU A 211 -2.90 5.86 5.02
N ILE A 212 -2.77 4.65 4.48
CA ILE A 212 -2.27 3.46 5.19
C ILE A 212 -0.85 3.14 4.71
N HIS A 213 0.10 3.08 5.63
CA HIS A 213 1.49 2.71 5.33
C HIS A 213 1.95 1.62 6.30
N ILE A 214 2.48 0.52 5.75
CA ILE A 214 3.01 -0.61 6.51
C ILE A 214 4.48 -0.75 6.12
N PHE A 215 5.36 -0.57 7.10
CA PHE A 215 6.81 -0.73 6.97
C PHE A 215 7.23 -2.03 7.65
N ASP A 216 8.12 -2.77 7.00
CA ASP A 216 8.62 -4.04 7.54
C ASP A 216 9.88 -3.84 8.40
N ASP A 217 10.67 -2.80 8.11
CA ASP A 217 12.09 -2.60 8.50
C ASP A 217 13.02 -3.79 8.17
#